data_AF-A0A3B3XYJ8-F1
#
_entry.id   AF-A0A3B3XYJ8-F1
#
_cell.length_a   1.000
_cell.length_b   1.000
_cell.length_c   1.000
_cell.angle_alpha   90.00
_cell.angle_beta   90.00
_cell.angle_gamma   90.00
#
_symmetry.space_group_name_H-M   'P 1'
#
loop_
_entity.id
_entity.type
_entity.pdbx_description
1 polymer ?
#
loop_
_entity_poly.entity_id
_entity_poly.type
_entity_poly.pdbx_seq_one_letter_code
_entity_poly.pdbx_strand_id
1 'polypeptide(L)'
;TLSLQLVPLNPPVIQAPFAYFCKDKLRILFVSQAVKVARSVCGFSSKIEVECRSTAEGREAAAAGADIVMLDNFQPQELHVAARDLKNEFPSLQIEASGGVTPENVASYFSSHVDIISLGCITQGCPVSDFSLKVQKPGANNSLPVVKVHIT
;
A
#
# COMPACT_ATOMS: atom_id res chain seq x y z
N THR A 1 15.61 7.93 20.79
CA THR A 1 16.40 7.56 19.60
C THR A 1 15.44 7.49 18.43
N LEU A 2 15.55 8.39 17.45
CA LEU A 2 14.74 8.36 16.22
C LEU A 2 15.10 7.09 15.44
N SER A 3 14.11 6.26 15.12
CA SER A 3 14.29 5.14 14.20
C SER A 3 13.59 5.51 12.90
N LEU A 4 14.32 6.16 12.00
CA LEU A 4 13.91 6.33 10.61
C LEU A 4 14.09 4.97 9.96
N GLN A 5 13.00 4.26 9.67
CA GLN A 5 13.10 2.96 9.02
C GLN A 5 13.18 3.17 7.51
N LEU A 6 14.40 3.47 7.03
CA LEU A 6 14.74 3.32 5.62
C LEU A 6 14.63 1.82 5.32
N VAL A 7 13.53 1.39 4.71
CA VAL A 7 13.38 0.00 4.26
C VAL A 7 14.37 -0.19 3.10
N PRO A 8 15.41 -1.04 3.26
CA PRO A 8 16.37 -1.25 2.19
C PRO A 8 15.70 -1.92 0.99
N LEU A 9 16.02 -1.43 -0.20
CA LEU A 9 15.63 -2.00 -1.49
C LEU A 9 16.28 -3.39 -1.68
N ASN A 10 15.53 -4.48 -1.51
CA ASN A 10 15.81 -5.80 -2.12
C ASN A 10 14.57 -6.74 -2.05
N PRO A 11 14.38 -7.73 -2.96
CA PRO A 11 13.22 -7.81 -3.87
C PRO A 11 12.30 -9.05 -3.65
N PRO A 12 11.20 -9.26 -4.42
CA PRO A 12 10.50 -8.36 -5.33
C PRO A 12 9.14 -7.96 -4.72
N VAL A 13 9.07 -6.78 -4.11
CA VAL A 13 7.79 -6.11 -3.94
C VAL A 13 7.74 -5.04 -5.02
N ILE A 14 6.68 -5.08 -5.84
CA ILE A 14 6.39 -4.06 -6.83
C ILE A 14 6.00 -2.78 -6.08
N GLN A 15 7.00 -2.07 -5.56
CA GLN A 15 6.84 -0.71 -5.07
C GLN A 15 7.94 0.13 -5.71
N ALA A 16 7.51 1.11 -6.50
CA ALA A 16 8.36 2.20 -6.96
C ALA A 16 9.04 2.89 -5.75
N PRO A 17 10.10 3.71 -5.92
CA PRO A 17 10.86 4.25 -4.80
C PRO A 17 10.04 5.27 -3.98
N PHE A 18 9.26 4.77 -3.02
CA PHE A 18 8.51 5.56 -2.05
C PHE A 18 9.23 5.47 -0.69
N ALA A 19 9.44 6.61 -0.02
CA ALA A 19 9.73 6.63 1.40
C ALA A 19 8.38 6.54 2.14
N TYR A 20 8.13 5.38 2.74
CA TYR A 20 6.89 5.08 3.45
C TYR A 20 6.95 5.61 4.88
N PHE A 21 5.95 6.36 5.33
CA PHE A 21 5.82 6.79 6.72
C PHE A 21 4.52 6.23 7.33
N CYS A 22 4.65 5.15 8.09
CA CYS A 22 3.53 4.56 8.84
C CYS A 22 3.47 5.16 10.26
N LYS A 23 2.27 5.62 10.65
CA LYS A 23 2.03 6.42 11.86
C LYS A 23 2.03 5.58 13.16
N ASP A 24 2.01 4.26 13.07
CA ASP A 24 1.65 3.39 14.20
C ASP A 24 2.65 3.32 15.37
N LYS A 25 3.83 3.95 15.30
CA LYS A 25 4.79 3.95 16.43
C LYS A 25 5.31 5.31 16.88
N LEU A 26 4.98 6.40 16.21
CA LEU A 26 5.34 7.73 16.69
C LEU A 26 4.11 8.63 16.76
N ARG A 27 3.76 8.94 18.00
CA ARG A 27 2.95 10.08 18.41
C ARG A 27 3.71 11.37 18.04
N ILE A 28 3.90 11.66 16.76
CA ILE A 28 4.44 12.94 16.30
C ILE A 28 3.31 13.95 16.43
N LEU A 29 3.51 14.93 17.29
CA LEU A 29 2.49 15.90 17.69
C LEU A 29 2.01 16.81 16.54
N PHE A 30 2.71 16.84 15.39
CA PHE A 30 2.39 17.69 14.24
C PHE A 30 2.79 17.02 12.92
N VAL A 31 1.82 16.79 12.02
CA VAL A 31 2.01 16.13 10.72
C VAL A 31 2.96 16.95 9.84
N SER A 32 2.78 18.26 9.84
CA SER A 32 3.59 19.20 9.07
C SER A 32 5.08 19.17 9.40
N GLN A 33 5.44 19.03 10.68
CA GLN A 33 6.84 18.93 11.09
C GLN A 33 7.46 17.59 10.67
N ALA A 34 6.68 16.50 10.73
CA ALA A 34 7.13 15.17 10.31
C ALA A 34 7.52 15.17 8.83
N VAL A 35 6.67 15.73 7.97
CA VAL A 35 6.89 15.82 6.52
C VAL A 35 8.15 16.61 6.19
N LYS A 36 8.36 17.77 6.85
CA LYS A 36 9.56 18.60 6.63
C LYS A 36 10.85 17.88 7.03
N VAL A 37 10.84 17.17 8.15
CA VAL A 37 11.99 16.39 8.61
C VAL A 37 12.25 15.20 7.69
N ALA A 38 11.21 14.51 7.24
CA ALA A 38 11.36 13.42 6.28
C ALA A 38 12.01 13.94 4.99
N ARG A 39 11.50 15.06 4.45
CA ARG A 39 12.02 15.67 3.22
C ARG A 39 13.49 16.07 3.32
N SER A 40 13.94 16.58 4.46
CA SER A 40 15.35 16.95 4.63
C SER A 40 16.30 15.76 4.66
N VAL A 41 15.81 14.57 5.02
CA VAL A 41 16.61 13.33 5.11
C VAL A 41 16.58 12.55 3.80
N CYS A 42 15.41 12.38 3.17
CA CYS A 42 15.28 11.56 1.96
C CYS A 42 15.60 12.30 0.66
N GLY A 43 15.65 13.63 0.68
CA GLY A 43 15.90 14.45 -0.51
C GLY A 43 14.74 14.42 -1.51
N PHE A 44 15.04 14.78 -2.76
CA PHE A 44 14.04 14.89 -3.83
C PHE A 44 13.74 13.58 -4.57
N SER A 45 14.59 12.57 -4.41
CA SER A 45 14.49 11.29 -5.14
C SER A 45 13.45 10.33 -4.58
N SER A 46 12.92 10.61 -3.40
CA SER A 46 11.93 9.78 -2.72
C SER A 46 10.63 10.53 -2.53
N LYS A 47 9.53 9.85 -2.81
CA LYS A 47 8.20 10.35 -2.48
C LYS A 47 7.91 10.16 -0.99
N ILE A 48 7.15 11.07 -0.39
CA ILE A 48 6.72 11.01 1.00
C ILE A 48 5.24 10.71 1.04
N GLU A 49 4.90 9.60 1.66
CA GLU A 49 3.52 9.21 1.95
C GLU A 49 3.19 9.46 3.42
N VAL A 50 1.96 9.92 3.71
CA VAL A 50 1.49 10.15 5.07
C VAL A 50 0.13 9.50 5.31
N GLU A 51 0.09 8.62 6.30
CA GLU A 51 -1.14 8.02 6.84
C GLU A 51 -1.96 9.04 7.65
N CYS A 52 -3.22 9.20 7.27
CA CYS A 52 -4.16 10.17 7.82
C CYS A 52 -5.48 9.50 8.18
N ARG A 53 -6.01 9.82 9.37
CA ARG A 53 -7.31 9.31 9.87
C ARG A 53 -8.44 10.33 9.74
N SER A 54 -8.17 11.49 9.15
CA SER A 54 -9.17 12.51 8.85
C SER A 54 -8.76 13.35 7.65
N THR A 55 -9.74 13.95 6.96
CA THR A 55 -9.47 14.86 5.84
C THR A 55 -8.66 16.07 6.27
N ALA A 56 -8.81 16.53 7.52
CA ALA A 56 -8.04 17.64 8.07
C ALA A 56 -6.55 17.30 8.21
N GLU A 57 -6.22 16.09 8.69
CA GLU A 57 -4.84 15.59 8.70
C GLU A 57 -4.28 15.44 7.28
N GLY A 58 -5.08 14.93 6.35
CA GLY A 58 -4.70 14.83 4.94
C GLY A 58 -4.38 16.19 4.32
N ARG A 59 -5.17 17.22 4.64
CA ARG A 59 -4.92 18.60 4.20
C ARG A 59 -3.64 19.15 4.82
N GLU A 60 -3.38 18.90 6.11
CA GLU A 60 -2.12 19.30 6.75
C GLU A 60 -0.90 18.64 6.10
N ALA A 61 -0.99 17.33 5.83
CA ALA A 61 0.06 16.56 5.16
C ALA A 61 0.35 17.09 3.76
N ALA A 62 -0.69 17.31 2.96
CA ALA A 62 -0.59 17.85 1.61
C ALA A 62 0.03 19.25 1.62
N ALA A 63 -0.44 20.14 2.50
CA ALA A 63 0.12 21.49 2.65
C ALA A 63 1.59 21.48 3.11
N ALA A 64 2.02 20.45 3.82
CA ALA A 64 3.40 20.28 4.24
C ALA A 64 4.33 19.72 3.15
N GLY A 65 3.79 19.31 2.00
CA GLY A 65 4.56 18.79 0.86
C GLY A 65 4.68 17.27 0.83
N ALA A 66 3.69 16.55 1.36
CA ALA A 66 3.54 15.11 1.10
C ALA A 66 3.20 14.87 -0.38
N ASP A 67 3.75 13.80 -0.95
CA ASP A 67 3.46 13.38 -2.32
C ASP A 67 2.21 12.48 -2.39
N ILE A 68 1.99 11.68 -1.34
CA ILE A 68 0.84 10.81 -1.19
C ILE A 68 0.19 11.04 0.18
N VAL A 69 -1.14 11.08 0.21
CA VAL A 69 -1.93 10.99 1.44
C VAL A 69 -2.70 9.67 1.42
N MET A 70 -2.45 8.84 2.42
CA MET A 70 -3.19 7.60 2.65
C MET A 70 -4.31 7.87 3.65
N LEU A 71 -5.55 7.70 3.21
CA LEU A 71 -6.76 7.83 4.03
C LEU A 71 -7.09 6.46 4.63
N ASP A 72 -6.73 6.28 5.90
CA ASP A 72 -6.85 5.00 6.61
C ASP A 72 -8.24 4.81 7.23
N ASN A 73 -8.84 3.65 6.97
CA ASN A 73 -10.13 3.19 7.50
C ASN A 73 -11.33 4.11 7.18
N PHE A 74 -11.27 4.83 6.05
CA PHE A 74 -12.41 5.62 5.57
C PHE A 74 -13.50 4.72 4.97
N GLN A 75 -14.75 5.07 5.21
CA GLN A 75 -15.86 4.48 4.45
C GLN A 75 -15.83 4.96 3.00
N PRO A 76 -16.24 4.17 2.01
CA PRO A 76 -16.11 4.52 0.59
C PRO A 76 -16.70 5.90 0.23
N GLN A 77 -17.88 6.23 0.77
CA GLN A 77 -18.55 7.50 0.50
C GLN A 77 -17.77 8.70 1.06
N GLU A 78 -17.24 8.56 2.28
CA GLU A 78 -16.43 9.58 2.94
C GLU A 78 -15.08 9.75 2.24
N LEU A 79 -14.45 8.64 1.87
CA LEU A 79 -13.22 8.60 1.09
C LEU A 79 -13.38 9.39 -0.21
N HIS A 80 -14.46 9.18 -0.96
CA HIS A 80 -14.68 9.85 -2.24
C HIS A 80 -14.80 11.37 -2.10
N VAL A 81 -15.47 11.82 -1.04
CA VAL A 81 -15.58 13.25 -0.72
C VAL A 81 -14.21 13.82 -0.32
N ALA A 82 -13.51 13.15 0.61
CA ALA A 82 -12.21 13.58 1.08
C ALA A 82 -11.17 13.63 -0.06
N ALA A 83 -11.11 12.59 -0.89
CA ALA A 83 -10.21 12.49 -2.03
C ALA A 83 -10.46 13.61 -3.05
N ARG A 84 -11.74 13.86 -3.39
CA ARG A 84 -12.12 14.95 -4.30
C ARG A 84 -11.69 16.31 -3.75
N ASP A 85 -12.01 16.58 -2.49
CA ASP A 85 -11.72 17.87 -1.87
C ASP A 85 -10.21 18.11 -1.78
N LEU A 86 -9.42 17.09 -1.42
CA LEU A 86 -7.96 17.14 -1.41
C LEU A 86 -7.37 17.32 -2.82
N LYS A 87 -7.86 16.61 -3.83
CA LYS A 87 -7.40 16.76 -5.23
C LYS A 87 -7.72 18.15 -5.81
N ASN A 88 -8.86 18.74 -5.43
CA ASN A 88 -9.23 20.08 -5.87
C ASN A 88 -8.27 21.14 -5.29
N GLU A 89 -7.84 20.97 -4.04
CA GLU A 89 -6.89 21.88 -3.39
C GLU A 89 -5.44 21.59 -3.80
N PHE A 90 -5.09 20.31 -4.02
CA PHE A 90 -3.74 19.85 -4.33
C PHE A 90 -3.77 18.90 -5.55
N PRO A 91 -3.79 19.44 -6.79
CA PRO A 91 -3.97 18.63 -8.00
C PRO A 91 -2.89 17.58 -8.26
N SER A 92 -1.67 17.82 -7.76
CA SER A 92 -0.53 16.89 -7.90
C SER A 92 -0.45 15.83 -6.80
N LEU A 93 -1.29 15.94 -5.77
CA LEU A 93 -1.31 14.99 -4.65
C LEU A 93 -1.85 13.64 -5.13
N GLN A 94 -1.21 12.55 -4.71
CA GLN A 94 -1.77 11.21 -4.90
C GLN A 94 -2.58 10.83 -3.66
N ILE A 95 -3.72 10.18 -3.87
CA ILE A 95 -4.57 9.67 -2.79
C ILE A 95 -4.53 8.15 -2.78
N GLU A 96 -4.26 7.60 -1.60
CA GLU A 96 -4.32 6.18 -1.32
C GLU A 96 -5.49 5.87 -0.37
N ALA A 97 -6.22 4.81 -0.67
CA ALA A 97 -7.23 4.23 0.21
C ALA A 97 -6.68 2.96 0.87
N SER A 98 -6.75 2.90 2.21
CA SER A 98 -6.25 1.78 3.00
C SER A 98 -7.15 1.50 4.20
N GLY A 99 -6.97 0.32 4.82
CA GLY A 99 -7.72 -0.12 5.99
C GLY A 99 -9.09 -0.72 5.64
N GLY A 100 -9.33 -1.97 6.05
CA GLY A 100 -10.63 -2.63 5.87
C GLY A 100 -11.04 -2.96 4.42
N VAL A 101 -10.15 -2.77 3.44
CA VAL A 101 -10.40 -3.12 2.04
C VAL A 101 -10.23 -4.62 1.82
N THR A 102 -11.21 -5.26 1.20
CA THR A 102 -11.27 -6.69 0.87
C THR A 102 -11.57 -6.88 -0.63
N PRO A 103 -11.30 -8.06 -1.21
CA PRO A 103 -11.64 -8.33 -2.62
C PRO A 103 -13.13 -8.14 -2.95
N GLU A 104 -14.01 -8.33 -1.96
CA GLU A 104 -15.46 -8.19 -2.11
C GLU A 104 -15.92 -6.73 -2.09
N ASN A 105 -15.23 -5.86 -1.33
CA ASN A 105 -15.62 -4.46 -1.17
C ASN A 105 -14.79 -3.47 -1.99
N VAL A 106 -13.65 -3.89 -2.55
CA VAL A 106 -12.69 -3.03 -3.27
C VAL A 106 -13.35 -2.22 -4.39
N ALA A 107 -14.36 -2.78 -5.04
CA ALA A 107 -15.09 -2.10 -6.12
C ALA A 107 -15.73 -0.78 -5.67
N SER A 108 -16.14 -0.69 -4.40
CA SER A 108 -16.75 0.51 -3.84
C SER A 108 -15.75 1.65 -3.60
N TYR A 109 -14.45 1.34 -3.51
CA TYR A 109 -13.35 2.28 -3.29
C TYR A 109 -12.83 2.90 -4.60
N PHE A 110 -13.25 2.41 -5.77
CA PHE A 110 -12.87 3.02 -7.04
C PHE A 110 -13.50 4.41 -7.21
N SER A 111 -12.67 5.40 -7.51
CA SER A 111 -13.06 6.77 -7.82
C SER A 111 -12.00 7.44 -8.67
N SER A 112 -12.39 8.42 -9.48
CA SER A 112 -11.48 9.20 -10.31
C SER A 112 -10.44 10.01 -9.51
N HIS A 113 -10.66 10.16 -8.20
CA HIS A 113 -9.79 10.92 -7.30
C HIS A 113 -8.93 10.03 -6.40
N VAL A 114 -9.10 8.71 -6.46
CA VAL A 114 -8.31 7.71 -5.70
C VAL A 114 -7.34 7.06 -6.68
N ASP A 115 -6.03 7.23 -6.44
CA ASP A 115 -4.98 6.76 -7.35
C ASP A 115 -4.47 5.37 -6.96
N ILE A 116 -4.50 5.05 -5.66
CA ILE A 116 -3.92 3.84 -5.08
C ILE A 116 -4.93 3.21 -4.12
N ILE A 117 -5.06 1.88 -4.16
CA ILE A 117 -5.82 1.12 -3.17
C ILE A 117 -4.92 0.02 -2.63
N SER A 118 -4.67 0.03 -1.32
CA SER A 118 -3.85 -0.98 -0.64
C SER A 118 -4.73 -2.01 0.08
N LEU A 119 -4.40 -3.29 -0.13
CA LEU A 119 -5.12 -4.42 0.45
C LEU A 119 -4.17 -5.26 1.29
N GLY A 120 -4.27 -5.14 2.62
CA GLY A 120 -3.48 -5.95 3.55
C GLY A 120 -3.76 -7.46 3.41
N CYS A 121 -4.99 -7.83 3.00
CA CYS A 121 -5.44 -9.22 2.89
C CYS A 121 -4.65 -10.06 1.87
N ILE A 122 -3.92 -9.41 0.94
CA ILE A 122 -3.12 -10.11 -0.07
C ILE A 122 -1.92 -10.81 0.57
N THR A 123 -1.37 -10.26 1.65
CA THR A 123 -0.20 -10.82 2.35
C THR A 123 -0.56 -11.38 3.73
N GLN A 124 -1.58 -10.85 4.38
CA GLN A 124 -2.06 -11.28 5.69
C GLN A 124 -3.39 -12.02 5.53
N GLY A 125 -3.46 -13.28 5.96
CA GLY A 125 -4.70 -14.06 5.89
C GLY A 125 -5.10 -14.54 4.50
N CYS A 126 -4.18 -14.50 3.52
CA CYS A 126 -4.38 -15.08 2.20
C CYS A 126 -4.45 -16.62 2.30
N PRO A 127 -5.41 -17.28 1.63
CA PRO A 127 -5.48 -18.74 1.61
C PRO A 127 -4.23 -19.33 0.96
N VAL A 128 -3.74 -20.44 1.52
CA VAL A 128 -2.63 -21.19 0.94
C VAL A 128 -3.18 -22.04 -0.19
N SER A 129 -2.57 -21.95 -1.38
CA SER A 129 -2.87 -22.88 -2.48
C SER A 129 -2.31 -24.27 -2.15
N ASP A 130 -3.13 -25.31 -2.27
CA ASP A 130 -2.70 -26.67 -2.00
C ASP A 130 -2.09 -27.30 -3.26
N PHE A 131 -0.84 -27.76 -3.15
CA PHE A 131 -0.12 -28.38 -4.24
C PHE A 131 0.12 -29.85 -3.94
N SER A 132 -0.27 -30.74 -4.86
CA SER A 132 0.11 -32.15 -4.80
C SER A 132 0.88 -32.57 -6.04
N LEU A 133 1.97 -33.32 -5.81
CA LEU A 133 2.83 -33.84 -6.85
C LEU A 133 2.69 -35.36 -6.92
N LYS A 134 2.29 -35.87 -8.08
CA LYS A 134 2.18 -37.31 -8.36
C LYS A 134 3.23 -37.71 -9.38
N VAL A 135 4.21 -38.51 -8.93
CA VAL A 135 5.21 -39.12 -9.81
C VAL A 135 4.67 -40.45 -10.33
N GLN A 136 4.51 -40.57 -11.64
CA GLN A 136 4.16 -41.84 -12.29
C GLN A 136 5.44 -42.59 -12.65
N LYS A 137 5.53 -43.86 -12.23
CA LYS A 137 6.65 -44.73 -12.63
C LYS A 137 6.67 -44.87 -14.15
N PRO A 138 7.87 -44.91 -14.78
CA PRO A 138 7.98 -45.19 -16.20
C PRO A 138 7.39 -46.59 -16.50
N GLY A 139 6.51 -46.68 -17.49
CA GLY A 139 5.99 -47.96 -17.97
C GLY A 139 7.00 -48.65 -18.89
N ALA A 140 6.82 -49.95 -19.17
CA ALA A 140 7.75 -50.76 -19.98
C ALA A 140 8.12 -50.18 -21.36
N ASN A 141 7.34 -49.21 -21.87
CA ASN A 141 7.51 -48.60 -23.19
C ASN A 141 7.88 -47.11 -23.14
N ASN A 142 8.11 -46.51 -21.95
CA ASN A 142 8.41 -45.09 -21.83
C ASN A 142 9.55 -44.87 -20.81
N SER A 143 10.66 -44.28 -21.23
CA SER A 143 11.92 -44.25 -20.47
C SER A 143 12.01 -43.16 -19.40
N LEU A 144 11.07 -42.19 -19.37
CA LEU A 144 11.10 -41.07 -18.44
C LEU A 144 9.86 -41.05 -17.52
N PRO A 145 10.03 -40.74 -16.22
CA PRO A 145 8.92 -40.63 -15.29
C PRO A 145 8.06 -39.40 -15.64
N VAL A 146 6.73 -39.59 -15.65
CA VAL A 146 5.78 -38.49 -15.86
C VAL A 146 5.43 -37.89 -14.50
N VAL A 147 5.68 -36.59 -14.34
CA VAL A 147 5.30 -35.86 -13.12
C VAL A 147 4.02 -35.06 -13.42
N LYS A 148 2.97 -35.30 -12.62
CA LYS A 148 1.74 -34.50 -12.66
C LYS A 148 1.67 -33.65 -11.40
N VAL A 149 1.52 -32.34 -11.57
CA VAL A 149 1.26 -31.40 -10.48
C VAL A 149 -0.22 -31.04 -10.50
N HIS A 150 -0.88 -31.13 -9.37
CA HIS A 150 -2.25 -30.68 -9.16
C HIS A 150 -2.24 -29.51 -8.18
N ILE A 151 -3.03 -28.48 -8.49
CA ILE A 151 -3.25 -27.31 -7.62
C ILE A 151 -4.74 -27.34 -7.26
N THR A 152 -5.05 -27.27 -5.97
CA THR A 152 -6.43 -27.27 -5.43
C THR A 152 -6.70 -25.96 -4.71
#